data_AF-X1BR35-F1
#
_entry.id   AF-X1BR35-F1
#
_cell.length_a   1.000
_cell.length_b   1.000
_cell.length_c   1.000
_cell.angle_alpha   90.00
_cell.angle_beta   90.00
_cell.angle_gamma   90.00
#
_symmetry.space_group_name_H-M   'P 1'
#
loop_
_entity.id
_entity.type
_entity.pdbx_description
1 polymer ?
#
loop_
_entity_poly.entity_id
_entity_poly.type
_entity_poly.pdbx_seq_one_letter_code
_entity_poly.pdbx_strand_id
1 'polypeptide(L)'
;TDFVSSLAMDRGMGQVGTLGSGNHFLEIQAVDEIYDTGAAESLGLEKDQIIIMIHCGSRGFGHQVCSDYIRVMQQSAIKYGIKLADRQLACAPVSSPEGKRYYGAMACAVNYAIVNRHCLVHWVRAAFERFFGKSSEKLGLGTIYDVSHNVAKIEEHDVDGKLRKVCVHRKGATRSYPPGNKDIPDKYKSIGQPVIIPGDMGRYSYILLGTEKAMSESFGSTCHGAGRLMSRSKAKRNIQGSELKKELFDKKGIVVMAGSMAGLAEEAPQAYKDVSKW
;
A
#
# COMPACT_ATOMS: atom_id res chain seq x y z
N THR A 1 -22.11 -3.50 -13.45
CA THR A 1 -21.19 -4.43 -12.73
C THR A 1 -20.41 -5.32 -13.71
N ASP A 2 -20.35 -4.94 -14.98
CA ASP A 2 -20.04 -5.82 -16.11
C ASP A 2 -18.55 -6.15 -16.26
N PHE A 3 -17.69 -5.52 -15.45
CA PHE A 3 -16.24 -5.68 -15.48
C PHE A 3 -15.71 -6.68 -14.45
N VAL A 4 -16.53 -7.10 -13.49
CA VAL A 4 -16.10 -7.90 -12.33
C VAL A 4 -16.92 -9.20 -12.29
N SER A 5 -16.27 -10.34 -12.02
CA SER A 5 -16.94 -11.63 -11.92
C SER A 5 -17.78 -11.74 -10.63
N SER A 6 -18.82 -12.58 -10.65
CA SER A 6 -19.57 -12.93 -9.43
C SER A 6 -18.66 -13.50 -8.35
N LEU A 7 -17.72 -14.38 -8.73
CA LEU A 7 -16.75 -14.96 -7.80
C LEU A 7 -15.89 -13.89 -7.10
N ALA A 8 -15.47 -12.83 -7.81
CA ALA A 8 -14.74 -11.74 -7.17
C ALA A 8 -15.61 -10.99 -6.16
N MET A 9 -16.87 -10.72 -6.50
CA MET A 9 -17.84 -10.09 -5.59
C MET A 9 -18.09 -10.96 -4.36
N ASP A 10 -18.37 -12.25 -4.52
CA ASP A 10 -18.63 -13.19 -3.43
C ASP A 10 -17.44 -13.29 -2.47
N ARG A 11 -16.21 -13.36 -3.01
CA ARG A 11 -14.99 -13.37 -2.20
C ARG A 11 -14.76 -12.06 -1.44
N GLY A 12 -15.21 -10.94 -1.98
CA GLY A 12 -15.07 -9.62 -1.38
C GLY A 12 -16.13 -9.27 -0.35
N MET A 13 -17.36 -9.76 -0.53
CA MET A 13 -18.54 -9.27 0.19
C MET A 13 -18.39 -9.37 1.72
N GLY A 14 -17.87 -10.50 2.22
CA GLY A 14 -17.66 -10.74 3.66
C GLY A 14 -16.34 -10.22 4.22
N GLN A 15 -15.53 -9.49 3.46
CA GLN A 15 -14.16 -9.11 3.85
C GLN A 15 -13.92 -7.61 4.02
N VAL A 16 -14.92 -6.77 3.74
CA VAL A 16 -14.79 -5.32 3.91
C VAL A 16 -14.70 -4.95 5.40
N GLY A 17 -13.85 -3.98 5.73
CA GLY A 17 -13.52 -3.63 7.12
C GLY A 17 -12.56 -4.60 7.80
N THR A 18 -11.77 -5.39 7.05
CA THR A 18 -10.79 -6.33 7.62
C THR A 18 -9.37 -6.05 7.15
N LEU A 19 -8.37 -6.37 7.99
CA LEU A 19 -6.95 -6.28 7.61
C LEU A 19 -6.57 -7.41 6.63
N GLY A 20 -6.81 -8.64 7.08
CA GLY A 20 -6.40 -9.85 6.40
C GLY A 20 -5.10 -10.45 6.88
N SER A 21 -4.41 -11.09 5.94
CA SER A 21 -3.15 -11.80 6.14
C SER A 21 -2.05 -11.27 5.21
N GLY A 22 -0.85 -11.80 5.39
CA GLY A 22 0.36 -11.32 4.73
C GLY A 22 0.95 -10.14 5.48
N ASN A 23 1.60 -9.24 4.77
CA ASN A 23 2.18 -8.01 5.32
C ASN A 23 1.13 -6.94 5.66
N HIS A 24 -0.14 -7.31 5.86
CA HIS A 24 -1.19 -6.37 6.23
C HIS A 24 -1.26 -6.24 7.75
N PHE A 25 -1.31 -5.00 8.24
CA PHE A 25 -1.28 -4.71 9.66
C PHE A 25 -1.98 -3.39 10.00
N LEU A 26 -2.19 -3.20 11.30
CA LEU A 26 -2.51 -1.93 11.93
C LEU A 26 -1.47 -1.76 13.02
N GLU A 27 -0.70 -0.67 12.96
CA GLU A 27 0.37 -0.39 13.92
C GLU A 27 0.15 0.97 14.56
N ILE A 28 0.28 1.03 15.89
CA ILE A 28 0.36 2.26 16.66
C ILE A 28 1.84 2.55 16.83
N GLN A 29 2.29 3.67 16.27
CA GLN A 29 3.70 4.05 16.17
C GLN A 29 3.93 5.38 16.88
N ALA A 30 5.18 5.67 17.24
CA ALA A 30 5.61 6.99 17.69
C ALA A 30 6.53 7.61 16.64
N VAL A 31 6.43 8.93 16.44
CA VAL A 31 7.36 9.69 15.60
C VAL A 31 8.70 9.80 16.33
N ASP A 32 9.67 8.98 15.92
CA ASP A 32 10.99 8.93 16.58
C ASP A 32 11.91 10.09 16.16
N GLU A 33 11.92 10.42 14.86
CA GLU A 33 12.83 11.41 14.28
C GLU A 33 12.12 12.28 13.22
N ILE A 34 12.49 13.57 13.18
CA ILE A 34 12.04 14.55 12.18
C ILE A 34 13.25 15.04 11.39
N TYR A 35 13.25 14.79 10.09
CA TYR A 35 14.33 15.22 9.19
C TYR A 35 14.08 16.58 8.52
N ASP A 36 12.81 16.98 8.40
CA ASP A 36 12.39 18.27 7.85
C ASP A 36 11.26 18.84 8.72
N THR A 37 11.60 19.85 9.53
CA THR A 37 10.68 20.45 10.49
C THR A 37 9.51 21.18 9.82
N GLY A 38 9.74 21.87 8.71
CA GLY A 38 8.69 22.62 8.02
C GLY A 38 7.68 21.69 7.31
N ALA A 39 8.18 20.60 6.74
CA ALA A 39 7.35 19.52 6.23
C ALA A 39 6.55 18.83 7.35
N ALA A 40 7.19 18.52 8.48
CA ALA A 40 6.52 17.89 9.62
C ALA A 40 5.40 18.75 10.18
N GLU A 41 5.62 20.06 10.35
CA GLU A 41 4.59 21.01 10.78
C GLU A 41 3.40 21.03 9.81
N SER A 42 3.68 21.07 8.50
CA SER A 42 2.64 21.01 7.45
C SER A 42 1.86 19.69 7.43
N LEU A 43 2.48 18.59 7.88
CA LEU A 43 1.85 17.28 8.05
C LEU A 43 1.08 17.16 9.38
N GLY A 44 1.27 18.09 10.32
CA GLY A 44 0.76 17.98 11.69
C GLY A 44 1.50 16.92 12.50
N LEU A 45 2.82 16.78 12.26
CA LEU A 45 3.70 15.81 12.89
C LEU A 45 4.68 16.48 13.86
N GLU A 46 4.76 15.95 15.08
CA GLU A 46 5.74 16.33 16.10
C GLU A 46 6.48 15.10 16.65
N LYS A 47 7.66 15.32 17.25
CA LYS A 47 8.43 14.24 17.86
C LYS A 47 7.63 13.62 19.01
N ASP A 48 7.74 12.31 19.15
CA ASP A 48 7.04 11.47 20.13
C ASP A 48 5.51 11.38 19.93
N GLN A 49 4.97 12.00 18.87
CA GLN A 49 3.54 11.90 18.54
C GLN A 49 3.16 10.47 18.19
N ILE A 50 2.01 10.04 18.71
CA ILE A 50 1.43 8.75 18.37
C ILE A 50 0.66 8.83 17.06
N ILE A 51 1.05 8.00 16.10
CA ILE A 51 0.39 7.86 14.80
C ILE A 51 -0.09 6.43 14.59
N ILE A 52 -1.04 6.24 13.67
CA ILE A 52 -1.62 4.94 13.38
C ILE A 52 -1.48 4.67 11.89
N MET A 53 -0.77 3.58 11.56
CA MET A 53 -0.61 3.12 10.19
C MET A 53 -1.54 1.93 9.92
N ILE A 54 -2.30 2.01 8.83
CA ILE A 54 -3.13 0.90 8.34
C ILE A 54 -2.58 0.47 6.98
N HIS A 55 -2.03 -0.74 6.92
CA HIS A 55 -1.57 -1.35 5.69
C HIS A 55 -2.49 -2.49 5.29
N CYS A 56 -3.37 -2.25 4.32
CA CYS A 56 -4.24 -3.28 3.76
C CYS A 56 -4.62 -2.97 2.30
N GLY A 57 -5.21 -3.97 1.63
CA GLY A 57 -5.58 -3.87 0.23
C GLY A 57 -7.01 -4.32 -0.06
N SER A 58 -7.25 -4.71 -1.31
CA SER A 58 -8.54 -5.11 -1.87
C SER A 58 -9.03 -6.50 -1.43
N ARG A 59 -8.42 -7.09 -0.39
CA ARG A 59 -8.73 -8.42 0.14
C ARG A 59 -8.82 -9.49 -0.98
N GLY A 60 -9.69 -10.49 -0.81
CA GLY A 60 -9.93 -11.52 -1.82
C GLY A 60 -10.52 -10.99 -3.13
N PHE A 61 -11.21 -9.85 -3.10
CA PHE A 61 -11.86 -9.23 -4.26
C PHE A 61 -10.84 -8.91 -5.36
N GLY A 62 -9.83 -8.08 -5.07
CA GLY A 62 -8.85 -7.70 -6.09
C GLY A 62 -7.90 -8.84 -6.48
N HIS A 63 -7.64 -9.80 -5.59
CA HIS A 63 -6.91 -11.02 -5.96
C HIS A 63 -7.68 -11.82 -7.02
N GLN A 64 -8.99 -11.97 -6.85
CA GLN A 64 -9.84 -12.66 -7.82
C GLN A 64 -9.91 -11.89 -9.14
N VAL A 65 -10.08 -10.56 -9.11
CA VAL A 65 -10.03 -9.71 -10.31
C VAL A 65 -8.72 -9.93 -11.08
N CYS A 66 -7.57 -9.90 -10.40
CA CYS A 66 -6.29 -10.18 -11.05
C CYS A 66 -6.25 -11.58 -11.67
N SER A 67 -6.73 -12.59 -10.95
CA SER A 67 -6.73 -13.99 -11.40
C SER A 67 -7.61 -14.21 -12.64
N ASP A 68 -8.77 -13.57 -12.68
CA ASP A 68 -9.71 -13.63 -13.80
C ASP A 68 -9.09 -13.02 -15.06
N TYR A 69 -8.48 -11.84 -14.91
CA TYR A 69 -7.92 -11.12 -16.04
C TYR A 69 -6.58 -11.67 -16.53
N ILE A 70 -5.76 -12.34 -15.72
CA ILE A 70 -4.56 -13.04 -16.22
C ILE A 70 -4.91 -13.99 -17.37
N ARG A 71 -6.02 -14.73 -17.26
CA ARG A 71 -6.47 -15.65 -18.31
C ARG A 71 -6.88 -14.90 -19.59
N VAL A 72 -7.58 -13.77 -19.42
CA VAL A 72 -7.97 -12.88 -20.53
C VAL A 72 -6.73 -12.29 -21.22
N MET A 73 -5.75 -11.83 -20.44
CA MET A 73 -4.51 -11.23 -20.95
C MET A 73 -3.65 -12.26 -21.70
N GLN A 74 -3.62 -13.52 -21.28
CA GLN A 74 -2.92 -14.58 -22.01
C GLN A 74 -3.50 -14.79 -23.41
N GLN A 75 -4.83 -14.79 -23.55
CA GLN A 75 -5.49 -14.88 -24.85
C GLN A 75 -5.34 -13.60 -25.67
N SER A 76 -5.38 -12.44 -25.00
CA SER A 76 -5.19 -11.14 -25.64
C SER A 76 -3.81 -11.00 -26.26
N ALA A 77 -2.75 -11.44 -25.57
CA ALA A 77 -1.39 -11.43 -26.11
C ALA A 77 -1.29 -12.23 -27.42
N ILE A 78 -1.93 -13.41 -27.50
CA ILE A 78 -1.99 -14.20 -28.74
C ILE A 78 -2.76 -13.44 -29.83
N LYS A 79 -3.96 -12.95 -29.51
CA LYS A 79 -4.84 -12.21 -30.43
C LYS A 79 -4.16 -10.99 -31.05
N TYR A 80 -3.36 -10.26 -30.27
CA TYR A 80 -2.66 -9.05 -30.71
C TYR A 80 -1.22 -9.31 -31.16
N GLY A 81 -0.79 -10.56 -31.28
CA GLY A 81 0.56 -10.92 -31.73
C GLY A 81 1.69 -10.44 -30.80
N ILE A 82 1.40 -10.24 -29.52
CA ILE A 82 2.37 -9.77 -28.53
C ILE A 82 3.23 -10.96 -28.07
N LYS A 83 4.52 -10.93 -28.43
CA LYS A 83 5.49 -11.93 -27.99
C LYS A 83 5.86 -11.70 -26.52
N LEU A 84 5.49 -12.64 -25.66
CA LEU A 84 5.82 -12.60 -24.24
C LEU A 84 7.18 -13.26 -23.99
N ALA A 85 8.06 -12.58 -23.25
CA ALA A 85 9.33 -13.17 -22.79
C ALA A 85 9.10 -14.23 -21.69
N ASP A 86 8.03 -14.06 -20.91
CA ASP A 86 7.57 -15.00 -19.88
C ASP A 86 6.04 -15.03 -19.87
N ARG A 87 5.44 -16.20 -19.65
CA ARG A 87 3.96 -16.37 -19.58
C ARG A 87 3.31 -15.51 -18.49
N GLN A 88 4.03 -15.17 -17.43
CA GLN A 88 3.60 -14.31 -16.34
C GLN A 88 3.53 -12.83 -16.73
N LEU A 89 4.10 -12.43 -17.88
CA LEU A 89 4.02 -11.08 -18.43
C LEU A 89 2.79 -10.87 -19.34
N ALA A 90 1.77 -11.72 -19.19
CA ALA A 90 0.53 -11.64 -19.96
C ALA A 90 -0.07 -10.22 -19.91
N CYS A 91 -0.37 -9.66 -21.09
CA CYS A 91 -0.82 -8.28 -21.24
C CYS A 91 -1.76 -8.10 -22.44
N ALA A 92 -2.36 -6.92 -22.51
CA ALA A 92 -3.18 -6.46 -23.63
C ALA A 92 -2.85 -4.98 -23.92
N PRO A 93 -3.07 -4.49 -25.16
CA PRO A 93 -3.04 -3.06 -25.42
C PRO A 93 -4.06 -2.33 -24.53
N VAL A 94 -3.64 -1.24 -23.87
CA VAL A 94 -4.50 -0.49 -22.93
C VAL A 94 -5.80 -0.01 -23.58
N SER A 95 -5.75 0.31 -24.88
CA SER A 95 -6.90 0.77 -25.67
C SER A 95 -7.83 -0.36 -26.15
N SER A 96 -7.43 -1.64 -25.99
CA SER A 96 -8.22 -2.78 -26.42
C SER A 96 -9.46 -2.98 -25.55
N PRO A 97 -10.50 -3.70 -26.02
CA PRO A 97 -11.64 -4.06 -25.18
C PRO A 97 -11.22 -4.79 -23.89
N GLU A 98 -10.28 -5.72 -23.96
CA GLU A 98 -9.74 -6.46 -22.82
C GLU A 98 -8.98 -5.55 -21.84
N GLY A 99 -8.13 -4.67 -22.36
CA GLY A 99 -7.38 -3.69 -21.57
C GLY A 99 -8.30 -2.71 -20.83
N LYS A 100 -9.30 -2.15 -21.52
CA LYS A 100 -10.30 -1.24 -20.91
C LYS A 100 -11.14 -1.94 -19.85
N ARG A 101 -11.58 -3.19 -20.11
CA ARG A 101 -12.34 -3.98 -19.14
C ARG A 101 -11.52 -4.27 -17.88
N TYR A 102 -10.25 -4.68 -18.03
CA TYR A 102 -9.37 -4.90 -16.89
C TYR A 102 -9.12 -3.61 -16.12
N TYR A 103 -8.85 -2.49 -16.81
CA TYR A 103 -8.65 -1.21 -16.14
C TYR A 103 -9.87 -0.81 -15.30
N GLY A 104 -11.09 -0.99 -15.84
CA GLY A 104 -12.33 -0.81 -15.07
C GLY A 104 -12.45 -1.73 -13.87
N ALA A 105 -12.15 -3.02 -14.02
CA ALA A 105 -12.19 -4.00 -12.93
C ALA A 105 -11.14 -3.71 -11.82
N MET A 106 -9.93 -3.31 -12.22
CA MET A 106 -8.87 -2.88 -11.32
C MET A 106 -9.29 -1.61 -10.57
N ALA A 107 -9.93 -0.64 -11.24
CA ALA A 107 -10.48 0.54 -10.57
C ALA A 107 -11.52 0.16 -9.51
N CYS A 108 -12.40 -0.81 -9.79
CA CYS A 108 -13.30 -1.36 -8.77
C CYS A 108 -12.53 -1.97 -7.58
N ALA A 109 -11.44 -2.70 -7.82
CA ALA A 109 -10.64 -3.30 -6.76
C ALA A 109 -9.89 -2.25 -5.91
N VAL A 110 -9.40 -1.18 -6.54
CA VAL A 110 -8.81 -0.03 -5.83
C VAL A 110 -9.87 0.68 -4.98
N ASN A 111 -11.06 0.92 -5.52
CA ASN A 111 -12.17 1.52 -4.77
C ASN A 111 -12.57 0.65 -3.57
N TYR A 112 -12.66 -0.67 -3.74
CA TYR A 112 -12.87 -1.60 -2.63
C TYR A 112 -11.78 -1.45 -1.56
N ALA A 113 -10.50 -1.37 -1.95
CA ALA A 113 -9.38 -1.23 -1.02
C ALA A 113 -9.45 0.08 -0.23
N ILE A 114 -9.83 1.19 -0.88
CA ILE A 114 -10.04 2.49 -0.25
C ILE A 114 -11.18 2.40 0.77
N VAL A 115 -12.35 1.86 0.37
CA VAL A 115 -13.48 1.67 1.29
C VAL A 115 -13.10 0.78 2.48
N ASN A 116 -12.34 -0.28 2.23
CA ASN A 116 -11.83 -1.15 3.30
C ASN A 116 -10.98 -0.38 4.32
N ARG A 117 -10.07 0.50 3.86
CA ARG A 117 -9.27 1.36 4.75
C ARG A 117 -10.14 2.38 5.49
N HIS A 118 -11.14 2.99 4.83
CA HIS A 118 -12.08 3.89 5.51
C HIS A 118 -12.86 3.19 6.63
N CYS A 119 -13.34 1.97 6.42
CA CYS A 119 -13.98 1.18 7.47
C CYS A 119 -13.03 0.90 8.65
N LEU A 120 -11.76 0.55 8.37
CA LEU A 120 -10.76 0.34 9.42
C LEU A 120 -10.43 1.62 10.19
N VAL A 121 -10.33 2.77 9.51
CA VAL A 121 -10.15 4.09 10.16
C VAL A 121 -11.31 4.37 11.11
N HIS A 122 -12.55 4.09 10.69
CA HIS A 122 -13.71 4.23 11.56
C HIS A 122 -13.60 3.35 12.81
N TRP A 123 -13.22 2.08 12.66
CA TRP A 123 -13.04 1.18 13.80
C TRP A 123 -11.88 1.55 14.73
N VAL A 124 -10.79 2.09 14.19
CA VAL A 124 -9.71 2.68 14.97
C VAL A 124 -10.24 3.82 15.83
N ARG A 125 -10.94 4.78 15.22
CA ARG A 125 -11.53 5.92 15.95
C ARG A 125 -12.46 5.43 17.05
N ALA A 126 -13.40 4.54 16.74
CA ALA A 126 -14.33 3.99 17.72
C ALA A 126 -13.64 3.26 18.88
N ALA A 127 -12.55 2.51 18.60
CA ALA A 127 -11.78 1.84 19.63
C ALA A 127 -11.05 2.82 20.56
N PHE A 128 -10.43 3.87 19.99
CA PHE A 128 -9.75 4.92 20.75
C PHE A 128 -10.73 5.77 21.56
N GLU A 129 -11.87 6.13 20.99
CA GLU A 129 -12.93 6.88 21.68
C GLU A 129 -13.44 6.11 22.91
N ARG A 130 -13.69 4.81 22.76
CA ARG A 130 -14.10 3.94 23.87
C ARG A 130 -13.03 3.83 24.95
N PHE A 131 -11.76 3.73 24.56
CA PHE A 131 -10.65 3.56 25.52
C PHE A 131 -10.33 4.85 26.29
N PHE A 132 -10.27 5.99 25.59
CA PHE A 132 -9.87 7.28 26.18
C PHE A 132 -11.05 8.12 26.70
N GLY A 133 -12.30 7.77 26.38
CA GLY A 133 -13.49 8.53 26.78
C GLY A 133 -13.56 9.93 26.15
N LYS A 134 -12.89 10.15 25.01
CA LYS A 134 -12.87 11.42 24.26
C LYS A 134 -13.21 11.14 22.80
N SER A 135 -13.87 12.08 22.12
CA SER A 135 -14.14 11.96 20.69
C SER A 135 -12.83 11.91 19.88
N SER A 136 -12.87 11.24 18.72
CA SER A 136 -11.72 11.13 17.81
C SER A 136 -11.22 12.48 17.32
N GLU A 137 -12.11 13.47 17.21
CA GLU A 137 -11.75 14.87 16.95
C GLU A 137 -10.91 15.47 18.08
N LYS A 138 -11.33 15.31 19.34
CA LYS A 138 -10.55 15.78 20.51
C LYS A 138 -9.23 15.04 20.70
N LEU A 139 -9.15 13.81 20.20
CA LEU A 139 -7.91 13.03 20.15
C LEU A 139 -7.03 13.36 18.93
N GLY A 140 -7.49 14.23 18.02
CA GLY A 140 -6.72 14.59 16.83
C GLY A 140 -6.54 13.45 15.83
N LEU A 141 -7.43 12.45 15.78
CA LEU A 141 -7.33 11.26 14.91
C LEU A 141 -7.73 11.57 13.45
N GLY A 142 -7.10 12.60 12.88
CA GLY A 142 -7.18 12.99 11.47
C GLY A 142 -6.38 12.06 10.57
N THR A 143 -6.77 11.97 9.29
CA THR A 143 -6.00 11.22 8.29
C THR A 143 -4.95 12.13 7.67
N ILE A 144 -3.68 11.76 7.82
CA ILE A 144 -2.56 12.44 7.16
C ILE A 144 -2.68 12.23 5.65
N TYR A 145 -2.53 11.00 5.19
CA TYR A 145 -2.61 10.64 3.78
C TYR A 145 -2.99 9.16 3.59
N ASP A 146 -3.47 8.82 2.38
CA ASP A 146 -3.74 7.45 1.95
C ASP A 146 -3.11 7.27 0.56
N VAL A 147 -2.32 6.20 0.39
CA VAL A 147 -1.66 5.91 -0.88
C VAL A 147 -1.71 4.43 -1.23
N SER A 148 -1.89 4.16 -2.52
CA SER A 148 -1.86 2.81 -3.08
C SER A 148 -0.52 2.52 -3.76
N HIS A 149 -0.04 1.29 -3.60
CA HIS A 149 1.28 0.84 -4.10
C HIS A 149 1.19 -0.35 -5.08
N ASN A 150 -0.02 -0.83 -5.35
CA ASN A 150 -0.34 -1.85 -6.35
C ASN A 150 -1.48 -1.33 -7.22
N VAL A 151 -1.15 -0.57 -8.25
CA VAL A 151 -2.14 0.10 -9.11
C VAL A 151 -1.51 0.46 -10.46
N ALA A 152 -2.31 0.44 -11.52
CA ALA A 152 -1.97 1.12 -12.77
C ALA A 152 -2.77 2.43 -12.88
N LYS A 153 -2.11 3.52 -13.29
CA LYS A 153 -2.78 4.81 -13.51
C LYS A 153 -2.42 5.37 -14.87
N ILE A 154 -3.39 6.00 -15.51
CA ILE A 154 -3.13 6.78 -16.71
C ILE A 154 -2.70 8.17 -16.30
N GLU A 155 -1.45 8.53 -16.59
CA GLU A 155 -0.79 9.77 -16.14
C GLU A 155 -0.12 10.46 -17.34
N GLU A 156 0.15 11.76 -17.21
CA GLU A 156 0.89 12.54 -18.20
C GLU A 156 2.31 12.77 -17.71
N HIS A 157 3.29 12.36 -18.51
CA HIS A 157 4.71 12.46 -18.20
C HIS A 157 5.51 12.85 -19.43
N ASP A 158 6.66 13.49 -19.22
CA ASP A 158 7.63 13.69 -20.29
C ASP A 158 8.27 12.35 -20.68
N VAL A 159 8.24 12.01 -21.96
CA VAL A 159 8.93 10.87 -22.55
C VAL A 159 9.70 11.36 -23.77
N ASP A 160 11.02 11.44 -23.63
CA ASP A 160 11.97 11.92 -24.63
C ASP A 160 11.69 13.36 -25.10
N GLY A 161 11.44 14.27 -24.15
CA GLY A 161 11.16 15.70 -24.39
C GLY A 161 9.75 15.98 -24.87
N LYS A 162 8.83 15.01 -24.73
CA LYS A 162 7.44 15.13 -25.21
C LYS A 162 6.47 14.66 -24.13
N LEU A 163 5.50 15.50 -23.82
CA LEU A 163 4.41 15.12 -22.92
C LEU A 163 3.57 14.00 -23.55
N ARG A 164 3.46 12.87 -22.86
CA ARG A 164 2.69 11.70 -23.29
C ARG A 164 1.80 11.18 -22.18
N LYS A 165 0.64 10.69 -22.59
CA LYS A 165 -0.27 9.92 -21.72
C LYS A 165 0.20 8.47 -21.67
N VAL A 166 0.62 8.02 -20.49
CA VAL A 166 1.19 6.68 -20.25
C VAL A 166 0.41 5.93 -19.19
N CYS A 167 0.42 4.60 -19.28
CA CYS A 167 -0.16 3.73 -18.24
C CYS A 167 0.94 3.28 -17.28
N VAL A 168 1.11 4.03 -16.19
CA VAL A 168 2.14 3.77 -15.18
C VAL A 168 1.70 2.62 -14.30
N HIS A 169 2.41 1.49 -14.38
CA HIS A 169 2.17 0.31 -13.55
C HIS A 169 3.06 0.36 -12.31
N ARG A 170 2.46 0.48 -11.13
CA ARG A 170 3.16 0.42 -9.85
C ARG A 170 2.81 -0.88 -9.13
N LYS A 171 3.81 -1.72 -8.86
CA LYS A 171 3.68 -2.96 -8.10
C LYS A 171 4.75 -2.97 -7.00
N GLY A 172 4.35 -2.72 -5.76
CA GLY A 172 5.28 -2.46 -4.67
C GLY A 172 6.04 -1.13 -4.82
N ALA A 173 5.41 -0.13 -5.44
CA ALA A 173 5.96 1.20 -5.64
C ALA A 173 4.86 2.25 -5.43
N THR A 174 5.23 3.43 -4.94
CA THR A 174 4.28 4.46 -4.48
C THR A 174 4.37 5.68 -5.38
N ARG A 175 3.23 6.34 -5.65
CA ARG A 175 3.22 7.64 -6.34
C ARG A 175 3.90 8.71 -5.48
N SER A 176 4.69 9.58 -6.08
CA SER A 176 5.60 10.53 -5.44
C SER A 176 5.58 11.87 -6.17
N TYR A 177 4.42 12.55 -6.18
CA TYR A 177 4.26 13.81 -6.91
C TYR A 177 4.90 15.01 -6.19
N PRO A 178 5.50 15.95 -6.93
CA PRO A 178 6.25 17.08 -6.37
C PRO A 178 5.34 18.16 -5.78
N PRO A 179 5.92 19.15 -5.07
CA PRO A 179 5.25 20.41 -4.77
C PRO A 179 4.59 21.04 -6.00
N GLY A 180 3.46 21.73 -5.81
CA GLY A 180 2.73 22.42 -6.88
C GLY A 180 1.91 21.51 -7.79
N ASN A 181 2.04 20.18 -7.69
CA ASN A 181 1.26 19.26 -8.52
C ASN A 181 -0.26 19.44 -8.29
N LYS A 182 -1.06 19.39 -9.36
CA LYS A 182 -2.51 19.60 -9.28
C LYS A 182 -3.29 18.46 -8.60
N ASP A 183 -2.72 17.25 -8.57
CA ASP A 183 -3.37 16.03 -8.09
C ASP A 183 -3.02 15.70 -6.62
N ILE A 184 -2.39 16.64 -5.90
CA ILE A 184 -2.16 16.56 -4.46
C ILE A 184 -3.06 17.55 -3.72
N PRO A 185 -3.56 17.21 -2.51
CA PRO A 185 -4.41 18.10 -1.73
C PRO A 185 -3.74 19.45 -1.45
N ASP A 186 -4.55 20.53 -1.39
CA ASP A 186 -4.05 21.90 -1.21
C ASP A 186 -3.14 22.05 0.02
N LYS A 187 -3.49 21.39 1.14
CA LYS A 187 -2.68 21.39 2.38
C LYS A 187 -1.24 20.89 2.19
N TYR A 188 -0.97 20.12 1.13
CA TYR A 188 0.35 19.55 0.85
C TYR A 188 0.98 20.11 -0.43
N LYS A 189 0.35 21.07 -1.09
CA LYS A 189 0.87 21.62 -2.36
C LYS A 189 2.24 22.26 -2.20
N SER A 190 2.54 22.90 -1.09
CA SER A 190 3.83 23.54 -0.83
C SER A 190 4.97 22.53 -0.60
N ILE A 191 4.66 21.34 -0.10
CA ILE A 191 5.66 20.36 0.35
C ILE A 191 5.75 19.13 -0.57
N GLY A 192 4.77 18.94 -1.46
CA GLY A 192 4.67 17.75 -2.30
C GLY A 192 3.84 16.64 -1.66
N GLN A 193 3.69 15.53 -2.38
CA GLN A 193 2.83 14.45 -1.92
C GLN A 193 3.43 13.72 -0.71
N PRO A 194 2.67 13.49 0.37
CA PRO A 194 3.09 12.54 1.39
C PRO A 194 3.20 11.13 0.78
N VAL A 195 4.31 10.45 1.10
CA VAL A 195 4.60 9.08 0.69
C VAL A 195 4.79 8.26 1.94
N ILE A 196 3.94 7.25 2.12
CA ILE A 196 3.98 6.38 3.31
C ILE A 196 4.74 5.11 2.95
N ILE A 197 5.83 4.85 3.66
CA ILE A 197 6.69 3.69 3.51
C ILE A 197 6.51 2.79 4.73
N PRO A 198 5.59 1.80 4.70
CA PRO A 198 5.52 0.79 5.73
C PRO A 198 6.85 0.03 5.85
N GLY A 199 7.32 -0.04 7.10
CA GLY A 199 8.37 -0.96 7.50
C GLY A 199 7.86 -2.38 7.66
N ASP A 200 8.69 -3.18 8.32
CA ASP A 200 8.33 -4.52 8.76
C ASP A 200 8.14 -4.51 10.28
N MET A 201 7.43 -5.52 10.79
CA MET A 201 7.07 -5.62 12.19
C MET A 201 8.24 -5.39 13.16
N GLY A 202 8.22 -4.30 13.92
CA GLY A 202 9.29 -3.97 14.85
C GLY A 202 10.53 -3.34 14.22
N ARG A 203 10.40 -2.78 13.02
CA ARG A 203 11.33 -1.84 12.40
C ARG A 203 10.63 -0.51 12.13
N TYR A 204 11.42 0.49 11.74
CA TYR A 204 10.93 1.82 11.40
C TYR A 204 10.00 1.81 10.18
N SER A 205 9.06 2.74 10.16
CA SER A 205 8.34 3.17 8.96
C SER A 205 8.70 4.62 8.67
N TYR A 206 8.53 5.07 7.43
CA TYR A 206 8.87 6.44 7.04
C TYR A 206 7.69 7.16 6.39
N ILE A 207 7.63 8.47 6.60
CA ILE A 207 6.83 9.39 5.80
C ILE A 207 7.82 10.26 5.03
N LEU A 208 7.77 10.17 3.70
CA LEU A 208 8.60 10.95 2.78
C LEU A 208 7.72 11.96 2.03
N LEU A 209 8.36 12.82 1.24
CA LEU A 209 7.70 13.76 0.34
C LEU A 209 8.06 13.50 -1.12
N GLY A 210 7.10 13.71 -2.00
CA GLY A 210 7.32 13.61 -3.44
C GLY A 210 8.16 14.77 -3.98
N THR A 211 8.89 14.51 -5.06
CA THR A 211 9.95 15.41 -5.55
C THR A 211 9.91 15.56 -7.06
N GLU A 212 10.47 16.65 -7.57
CA GLU A 212 10.60 16.86 -9.02
C GLU A 212 11.50 15.81 -9.66
N LYS A 213 12.52 15.36 -8.92
CA LYS A 213 13.41 14.27 -9.34
C LYS A 213 12.62 12.98 -9.63
N ALA A 214 11.60 12.67 -8.84
CA ALA A 214 10.74 11.53 -9.11
C ALA A 214 9.97 11.68 -10.43
N MET A 215 9.52 12.90 -10.77
CA MET A 215 8.86 13.15 -12.07
C MET A 215 9.80 12.89 -13.24
N SER A 216 11.06 13.35 -13.15
CA SER A 216 12.04 13.19 -14.23
C SER A 216 12.61 11.77 -14.36
N GLU A 217 12.74 11.03 -13.27
CA GLU A 217 13.48 9.75 -13.27
C GLU A 217 12.59 8.51 -13.19
N SER A 218 11.38 8.63 -12.64
CA SER A 218 10.60 7.45 -12.22
C SER A 218 9.10 7.57 -12.46
N PHE A 219 8.67 8.45 -13.36
CA PHE A 219 7.25 8.73 -13.60
C PHE A 219 6.50 9.09 -12.31
N GLY A 220 7.11 9.96 -11.49
CA GLY A 220 6.58 10.37 -10.20
C GLY A 220 6.39 9.18 -9.26
N SER A 221 7.40 8.31 -9.13
CA SER A 221 7.31 7.10 -8.30
C SER A 221 8.46 6.97 -7.32
N THR A 222 8.23 6.25 -6.22
CA THR A 222 9.25 5.87 -5.25
C THR A 222 8.96 4.50 -4.67
N CYS A 223 9.77 4.04 -3.71
CA CYS A 223 9.60 2.76 -3.04
C CYS A 223 8.27 2.69 -2.25
N HIS A 224 7.92 1.49 -1.80
CA HIS A 224 6.79 1.27 -0.89
C HIS A 224 7.24 0.75 0.48
N GLY A 225 8.39 0.08 0.58
CA GLY A 225 8.83 -0.51 1.83
C GLY A 225 9.97 -1.50 1.60
N ALA A 226 10.26 -2.27 2.64
CA ALA A 226 11.25 -3.33 2.58
C ALA A 226 10.79 -4.47 1.65
N GLY A 227 11.59 -4.75 0.61
CA GLY A 227 11.38 -5.93 -0.22
C GLY A 227 11.63 -7.22 0.57
N ARG A 228 10.85 -8.28 0.32
CA ARG A 228 11.02 -9.57 1.00
C ARG A 228 12.25 -10.34 0.50
N LEU A 229 13.02 -10.92 1.42
CA LEU A 229 14.25 -11.70 1.16
C LEU A 229 14.04 -13.23 1.22
N MET A 230 13.09 -13.69 2.02
CA MET A 230 12.83 -15.12 2.22
C MET A 230 11.45 -15.49 1.72
N SER A 231 11.18 -16.74 1.33
CA SER A 231 9.81 -17.22 1.05
C SER A 231 8.99 -17.37 2.36
N ARG A 232 7.65 -17.31 2.33
CA ARG A 232 6.80 -17.42 3.53
C ARG A 232 6.97 -18.80 4.17
N SER A 233 7.03 -19.83 3.34
CA SER A 233 7.31 -21.20 3.77
C SER A 233 8.71 -21.35 4.39
N LYS A 234 9.72 -20.61 3.90
CA LYS A 234 11.06 -20.61 4.51
C LYS A 234 11.06 -19.89 5.85
N ALA A 235 10.37 -18.75 5.97
CA ALA A 235 10.24 -18.02 7.23
C ALA A 235 9.57 -18.88 8.31
N LYS A 236 8.42 -19.50 8.02
CA LYS A 236 7.72 -20.40 8.97
C LYS A 236 8.53 -21.58 9.47
N ARG A 237 9.42 -22.12 8.64
CA ARG A 237 10.28 -23.25 9.03
C ARG A 237 11.40 -22.82 9.97
N ASN A 238 11.84 -21.58 9.87
CA ASN A 238 13.03 -21.10 10.55
C ASN A 238 12.71 -20.21 11.76
N ILE A 239 11.47 -19.74 11.91
CA ILE A 239 11.08 -18.74 12.90
C ILE A 239 9.86 -19.25 13.67
N GLN A 240 9.96 -19.26 14.99
CA GLN A 240 8.84 -19.57 15.87
C GLN A 240 8.13 -18.28 16.29
N GLY A 241 6.85 -18.14 15.95
CA GLY A 241 6.10 -16.90 16.20
C GLY A 241 5.97 -16.53 17.68
N SER A 242 5.86 -17.51 18.57
CA SER A 242 5.80 -17.29 20.03
C SER A 242 7.09 -16.67 20.57
N GLU A 243 8.24 -17.18 20.14
CA GLU A 243 9.56 -16.64 20.49
C GLU A 243 9.72 -15.23 19.91
N LEU A 244 9.33 -15.01 18.66
CA LEU A 244 9.37 -13.69 18.03
C LEU A 244 8.51 -12.66 18.78
N LYS A 245 7.29 -13.04 19.17
CA LYS A 245 6.41 -12.16 19.96
C LYS A 245 7.06 -11.80 21.30
N LYS A 246 7.64 -12.80 21.98
CA LYS A 246 8.34 -12.59 23.25
C LYS A 246 9.55 -11.69 23.06
N GLU A 247 10.36 -11.93 22.03
CA GLU A 247 11.53 -11.12 21.69
C GLU A 247 11.17 -9.65 21.42
N LEU A 248 10.11 -9.41 20.63
CA LEU A 248 9.64 -8.05 20.32
C LEU A 248 9.20 -7.30 21.58
N PHE A 249 8.54 -8.00 22.52
CA PHE A 249 8.15 -7.40 23.78
C PHE A 249 9.38 -7.17 24.69
N ASP A 250 10.14 -8.22 24.99
CA ASP A 250 11.24 -8.19 25.96
C ASP A 250 12.36 -7.24 25.55
N LYS A 251 12.66 -7.12 24.25
CA LYS A 251 13.78 -6.29 23.75
C LYS A 251 13.36 -4.89 23.29
N LYS A 252 12.11 -4.72 22.82
CA LYS A 252 11.67 -3.48 22.16
C LYS A 252 10.40 -2.87 22.76
N GLY A 253 9.76 -3.53 23.72
CA GLY A 253 8.48 -3.09 24.28
C GLY A 253 7.31 -3.16 23.30
N ILE A 254 7.45 -3.90 22.19
CA ILE A 254 6.44 -3.93 21.12
C ILE A 254 5.42 -5.04 21.42
N VAL A 255 4.17 -4.62 21.66
CA VAL A 255 3.04 -5.53 21.90
C VAL A 255 2.45 -5.98 20.57
N VAL A 256 2.50 -7.27 20.28
CA VAL A 256 1.97 -7.84 19.03
C VAL A 256 0.69 -8.65 19.26
N MET A 257 -0.34 -8.31 18.49
CA MET A 257 -1.59 -9.06 18.38
C MET A 257 -1.70 -9.64 16.97
N ALA A 258 -1.56 -10.96 16.84
CA ALA A 258 -1.57 -11.64 15.55
C ALA A 258 -2.69 -12.68 15.48
N GLY A 259 -3.34 -12.81 14.32
CA GLY A 259 -4.39 -13.81 14.09
C GLY A 259 -3.89 -15.26 14.13
N SER A 260 -2.58 -15.48 13.95
CA SER A 260 -1.93 -16.77 14.21
C SER A 260 -0.43 -16.59 14.44
N MET A 261 0.19 -17.47 15.22
CA MET A 261 1.66 -17.48 15.40
C MET A 261 2.41 -17.88 14.12
N ALA A 262 1.79 -18.70 13.27
CA ALA A 262 2.37 -19.05 11.97
C ALA A 262 2.42 -17.82 11.04
N GLY A 263 1.36 -17.02 10.98
CA GLY A 263 1.34 -15.78 10.21
C GLY A 263 2.34 -14.75 10.76
N LEU A 264 2.48 -14.69 12.09
CA LEU A 264 3.49 -13.86 12.73
C LEU A 264 4.92 -14.22 12.30
N ALA A 265 5.22 -15.52 12.21
CA ALA A 265 6.51 -16.00 11.73
C ALA A 265 6.73 -15.75 10.22
N GLU A 266 5.68 -15.75 9.40
CA GLU A 266 5.78 -15.44 7.95
C GLU A 266 6.30 -14.02 7.69
N GLU A 267 5.97 -13.10 8.59
CA GLU A 267 6.13 -11.66 8.46
C GLU A 267 7.22 -11.11 9.39
N ALA A 268 8.07 -11.98 9.92
CA ALA A 268 9.18 -11.62 10.78
C ALA A 268 10.19 -10.68 10.08
N PRO A 269 10.83 -9.74 10.79
CA PRO A 269 11.81 -8.80 10.21
C PRO A 269 12.93 -9.45 9.40
N GLN A 270 13.36 -10.64 9.82
CA GLN A 270 14.40 -11.42 9.15
C GLN A 270 13.99 -11.85 7.74
N ALA A 271 12.68 -11.89 7.44
CA ALA A 271 12.16 -12.20 6.12
C ALA A 271 12.28 -11.03 5.13
N TYR A 272 12.68 -9.84 5.57
CA TYR A 272 12.61 -8.59 4.81
C TYR A 272 13.93 -7.82 4.81
N LYS A 273 14.18 -7.05 3.74
CA LYS A 273 15.30 -6.09 3.66
C LYS A 273 15.18 -5.03 4.76
N ASP A 274 16.30 -4.47 5.20
CA ASP A 274 16.27 -3.36 6.14
C ASP A 274 15.82 -2.08 5.44
N VAL A 275 14.65 -1.55 5.80
CA VAL A 275 14.06 -0.36 5.17
C VAL A 275 14.93 0.90 5.37
N SER A 276 15.77 0.96 6.41
CA SER A 276 16.66 2.09 6.66
C SER A 276 17.85 2.18 5.69
N LYS A 277 18.10 1.12 4.90
CA LYS A 277 19.25 1.03 3.99
C LYS A 277 18.93 1.41 2.54
N TRP A 278 17.72 1.88 2.26
CA TRP A 278 17.19 2.14 0.91
C TRP A 278 16.30 3.38 0.91
#